data_AF-A0A946CK05-F1
#
_entry.id   AF-A0A946CK05-F1
#
_cell.length_a   1.000
_cell.length_b   1.000
_cell.length_c   1.000
_cell.angle_alpha   90.00
_cell.angle_beta   90.00
_cell.angle_gamma   90.00
#
_symmetry.space_group_name_H-M   'P 1'
#
loop_
_entity.id
_entity.type
_entity.pdbx_description
1 polymer ?
#
loop_
_entity_poly.entity_id
_entity_poly.type
_entity_poly.pdbx_seq_one_letter_code
_entity_poly.pdbx_strand_id
1 'polypeptide(L)'
;MKNLHAILLVFGAGLRPFSKVGDCVIKTAVFLVIFLMPLLAGTLRIDLSHQFGDQPLTLNSLKYESAETLSVSRLSYLISQPALQNEDGSWQELPRQFAFINASTRRTSFTLKKVPPGTYKSFRFSLGVPQKENDGDPAQYPADHPLNPNLNNLHWDWAGGYIFLALEGQFRTSPKKLNGFVYHLANDQNLSRVQLAANFRIKNKTALALSFDLKKLLTQPRALSFEKDGNSTHSHPGDAISSALVANLKSAFSVRGISYPAGEVPLAAVTPLYLPKKYTPFPLKMSRRFPMPPLPRDNPLLTQRVALGKKLFHDKSLSKDGSISCATCHHQHKAFTDGLKFSKGINDQEGDKNSMPLFNLAWKSSFFWDGRAKSLRDQVLQPIQDHREMASDLKIVVEQLQKNESHAFENAFGPGPVTGEKIALALENFLLTLTSYDSKFDRAMSGKAKLSEAEQRGMELFFTEYEPRSQQYGADCFHCHGGSFFSDHQFHNNGLKPSLSDVGLMKVTGKETDRGKFSTPSLRNIALTAP
;
A
#
# COMPACT_ATOMS: atom_id res chain seq x y z
N MET A 1 -42.02 36.52 4.90
CA MET A 1 -41.99 37.36 6.12
C MET A 1 -42.54 36.55 7.28
N LYS A 2 -41.66 35.90 8.05
CA LYS A 2 -42.00 35.21 9.30
C LYS A 2 -41.13 35.84 10.38
N ASN A 3 -41.78 36.47 11.35
CA ASN A 3 -41.20 37.17 12.49
C ASN A 3 -40.50 36.18 13.42
N LEU A 4 -39.26 36.47 13.79
CA LEU A 4 -38.60 35.88 14.94
C LEU A 4 -38.51 36.93 16.04
N HIS A 5 -38.89 36.49 17.24
CA HIS A 5 -39.04 37.28 18.46
C HIS A 5 -37.73 37.90 18.97
N ALA A 6 -37.90 39.05 19.58
CA ALA A 6 -36.94 39.83 20.34
C ALA A 6 -36.51 39.14 21.65
N ILE A 7 -35.26 39.37 22.08
CA ILE A 7 -34.91 39.64 23.48
C ILE A 7 -33.83 40.74 23.49
N LEU A 8 -34.16 41.81 24.22
CA LEU A 8 -33.37 42.99 24.56
C LEU A 8 -32.81 42.82 25.99
N LEU A 9 -31.69 43.50 26.32
CA LEU A 9 -31.26 44.08 27.62
C LEU A 9 -29.71 44.05 27.67
N VAL A 10 -28.97 45.13 27.38
CA VAL A 10 -28.78 46.43 28.07
C VAL A 10 -28.02 46.34 29.41
N PHE A 11 -26.75 46.75 29.38
CA PHE A 11 -25.95 47.47 30.39
C PHE A 11 -24.80 48.12 29.60
N GLY A 12 -24.36 49.36 29.76
CA GLY A 12 -24.73 50.46 30.63
C GLY A 12 -23.62 51.52 30.50
N ALA A 13 -24.04 52.76 30.21
CA ALA A 13 -23.50 54.04 30.70
C ALA A 13 -22.05 54.49 30.39
N GLY A 14 -21.92 55.74 29.89
CA GLY A 14 -20.67 56.50 29.89
C GLY A 14 -20.69 57.75 28.99
N LEU A 15 -21.16 58.87 29.52
CA LEU A 15 -21.26 60.20 28.89
C LEU A 15 -19.89 60.87 28.67
N ARG A 16 -19.66 61.56 27.53
CA ARG A 16 -19.61 63.05 27.40
C ARG A 16 -19.02 63.51 26.04
N PRO A 17 -19.40 64.71 25.55
CA PRO A 17 -19.09 65.22 24.21
C PRO A 17 -17.89 66.17 24.21
N PHE A 18 -17.17 66.26 23.08
CA PHE A 18 -16.36 67.43 22.76
C PHE A 18 -16.39 67.75 21.27
N SER A 19 -16.70 69.02 21.00
CA SER A 19 -16.72 69.73 19.73
C SER A 19 -15.34 69.81 19.06
N LYS A 20 -15.28 69.72 17.74
CA LYS A 20 -14.88 70.83 16.85
C LYS A 20 -14.86 70.39 15.38
N VAL A 21 -15.36 71.31 14.55
CA VAL A 21 -15.38 71.32 13.09
C VAL A 21 -13.96 71.51 12.55
N GLY A 22 -13.63 70.86 11.43
CA GLY A 22 -12.40 71.09 10.67
C GLY A 22 -12.29 70.18 9.46
N ASP A 23 -12.73 70.70 8.31
CA ASP A 23 -12.51 70.32 6.91
C ASP A 23 -11.59 69.12 6.58
N CYS A 24 -12.10 68.16 5.79
CA CYS A 24 -11.31 67.53 4.71
C CYS A 24 -12.18 66.69 3.76
N VAL A 25 -12.33 67.17 2.52
CA VAL A 25 -12.42 66.43 1.24
C VAL A 25 -13.24 65.12 1.23
N ILE A 26 -14.45 65.18 0.66
CA ILE A 26 -15.20 63.99 0.21
C ILE A 26 -14.43 63.36 -0.97
N LYS A 27 -13.62 62.33 -0.68
CA LYS A 27 -13.21 61.34 -1.69
C LYS A 27 -14.24 60.23 -1.71
N THR A 28 -15.02 60.17 -2.78
CA THR A 28 -15.91 59.07 -3.12
C THR A 28 -15.07 57.80 -3.31
N ALA A 29 -14.93 56.99 -2.26
CA ALA A 29 -14.34 55.66 -2.36
C ALA A 29 -15.38 54.69 -2.92
N VAL A 30 -15.30 54.43 -4.23
CA VAL A 30 -15.96 53.27 -4.84
C VAL A 30 -15.31 52.03 -4.26
N PHE A 31 -15.99 51.36 -3.33
CA PHE A 31 -15.61 50.02 -2.88
C PHE A 31 -15.87 49.05 -4.03
N LEU A 32 -14.84 48.81 -4.84
CA LEU A 32 -14.79 47.70 -5.78
C LEU A 32 -14.68 46.41 -4.94
N VAL A 33 -15.82 45.80 -4.64
CA VAL A 33 -15.87 44.43 -4.10
C VAL A 33 -15.39 43.50 -5.20
N ILE A 34 -14.08 43.24 -5.23
CA ILE A 34 -13.51 42.17 -6.04
C ILE A 34 -14.06 40.87 -5.46
N PHE A 35 -15.06 40.30 -6.13
CA PHE A 35 -15.40 38.89 -5.98
C PHE A 35 -14.15 38.09 -6.36
N LEU A 36 -13.36 37.68 -5.35
CA LEU A 36 -12.41 36.59 -5.48
C LEU A 36 -13.22 35.33 -5.77
N MET A 37 -13.53 35.10 -7.05
CA MET A 37 -13.89 33.77 -7.51
C MET A 37 -12.75 32.85 -7.06
N PRO A 38 -13.03 31.77 -6.31
CA PRO A 38 -12.01 30.78 -6.04
C PRO A 38 -11.56 30.24 -7.39
N LEU A 39 -10.34 30.61 -7.81
CA LEU A 39 -9.68 29.97 -8.93
C LEU A 39 -9.75 28.47 -8.67
N LEU A 40 -10.48 27.75 -9.52
CA LEU A 40 -10.60 26.30 -9.42
C LEU A 40 -9.18 25.73 -9.41
N ALA A 41 -8.77 25.16 -8.28
CA ALA A 41 -7.43 24.67 -8.12
C ALA A 41 -7.22 23.47 -9.07
N GLY A 42 -6.22 23.59 -9.95
CA GLY A 42 -5.88 22.58 -10.95
C GLY A 42 -5.17 21.36 -10.37
N THR A 43 -4.85 20.43 -11.27
CA THR A 43 -4.05 19.24 -10.97
C THR A 43 -2.83 19.20 -11.88
N LEU A 44 -1.69 18.77 -11.33
CA LEU A 44 -0.45 18.55 -12.06
C LEU A 44 -0.06 17.08 -11.91
N ARG A 45 -0.19 16.30 -12.99
CA ARG A 45 0.32 14.94 -13.07
C ARG A 45 1.82 14.99 -13.32
N ILE A 46 2.60 14.19 -12.61
CA ILE A 46 4.01 13.99 -12.82
C ILE A 46 4.20 12.58 -13.33
N ASP A 47 4.82 12.43 -14.50
CA ASP A 47 5.15 11.15 -15.13
C ASP A 47 6.67 10.95 -15.08
N LEU A 48 7.14 9.89 -14.46
CA LEU A 48 8.56 9.58 -14.30
C LEU A 48 8.97 8.44 -15.22
N SER A 49 9.99 8.68 -16.03
CA SER A 49 10.59 7.64 -16.85
C SER A 49 11.99 7.32 -16.33
N HIS A 50 12.18 6.06 -15.94
CA HIS A 50 13.46 5.59 -15.41
C HIS A 50 14.35 5.09 -16.55
N GLN A 51 15.60 5.53 -16.57
CA GLN A 51 16.59 5.21 -17.59
C GLN A 51 17.96 4.94 -16.98
N PHE A 52 18.85 4.34 -17.76
CA PHE A 52 20.27 4.23 -17.46
C PHE A 52 21.05 4.77 -18.65
N GLY A 53 21.55 6.00 -18.55
CA GLY A 53 21.99 6.76 -19.72
C GLY A 53 20.82 6.94 -20.68
N ASP A 54 21.02 6.66 -21.97
CA ASP A 54 19.97 6.82 -23.00
C ASP A 54 19.01 5.62 -23.12
N GLN A 55 19.22 4.57 -22.31
CA GLN A 55 18.45 3.33 -22.39
C GLN A 55 17.35 3.27 -21.32
N PRO A 56 16.11 2.86 -21.65
CA PRO A 56 15.08 2.59 -20.64
C PRO A 56 15.55 1.59 -19.58
N LEU A 57 15.19 1.83 -18.31
CA LEU A 57 15.53 0.92 -17.23
C LEU A 57 14.71 -0.38 -17.37
N THR A 58 15.42 -1.50 -17.42
CA THR A 58 14.93 -2.87 -17.50
C THR A 58 15.46 -3.58 -16.27
N LEU A 59 14.56 -3.92 -15.35
CA LEU A 59 14.95 -4.57 -14.10
C LEU A 59 15.43 -6.01 -14.33
N ASN A 60 16.26 -6.49 -13.42
CA ASN A 60 16.85 -7.84 -13.40
C ASN A 60 17.62 -8.19 -14.69
N SER A 61 18.18 -7.19 -15.37
CA SER A 61 18.98 -7.35 -16.57
C SER A 61 20.41 -6.89 -16.31
N LEU A 62 21.35 -7.84 -16.25
CA LEU A 62 22.78 -7.58 -16.04
C LEU A 62 23.42 -7.07 -17.35
N LYS A 63 23.23 -5.78 -17.64
CA LYS A 63 23.64 -5.17 -18.91
C LYS A 63 24.09 -3.71 -18.78
N TYR A 64 23.94 -3.10 -17.62
CA TYR A 64 24.21 -1.68 -17.45
C TYR A 64 25.66 -1.48 -17.06
N GLU A 65 26.36 -0.60 -17.76
CA GLU A 65 27.78 -0.35 -17.51
C GLU A 65 27.98 0.96 -16.73
N SER A 66 28.54 0.84 -15.54
CA SER A 66 28.97 1.90 -14.61
C SER A 66 30.49 1.79 -14.40
N ALA A 67 30.98 1.96 -13.17
CA ALA A 67 32.26 1.41 -12.72
C ALA A 67 32.30 -0.12 -12.88
N GLU A 68 31.16 -0.80 -12.67
CA GLU A 68 30.97 -2.23 -12.91
C GLU A 68 29.75 -2.49 -13.81
N THR A 69 29.66 -3.70 -14.38
CA THR A 69 28.43 -4.17 -15.03
C THR A 69 27.40 -4.49 -13.94
N LEU A 70 26.20 -3.92 -14.01
CA LEU A 70 25.14 -4.14 -13.02
C LEU A 70 23.77 -4.48 -13.62
N SER A 71 22.93 -5.07 -12.76
CA SER A 71 21.49 -5.24 -12.91
C SER A 71 20.82 -4.53 -11.73
N VAL A 72 19.58 -4.07 -11.94
CA VAL A 72 18.79 -3.42 -10.89
C VAL A 72 17.57 -4.29 -10.62
N SER A 73 17.43 -4.79 -9.40
CA SER A 73 16.26 -5.58 -8.97
C SER A 73 15.17 -4.68 -8.38
N ARG A 74 15.55 -3.58 -7.73
CA ARG A 74 14.64 -2.62 -7.11
C ARG A 74 15.09 -1.19 -7.35
N LEU A 75 14.14 -0.33 -7.71
CA LEU A 75 14.26 1.12 -7.61
C LEU A 75 12.94 1.66 -7.06
N SER A 76 12.98 2.19 -5.85
CA SER A 76 11.82 2.71 -5.14
C SER A 76 12.21 3.97 -4.36
N TYR A 77 11.37 4.99 -4.32
CA TYR A 77 11.70 6.22 -3.60
C TYR A 77 10.47 7.06 -3.25
N LEU A 78 10.63 7.92 -2.25
CA LEU A 78 9.61 8.84 -1.78
C LEU A 78 9.90 10.25 -2.27
N ILE A 79 8.84 10.95 -2.69
CA ILE A 79 8.89 12.37 -3.05
C ILE A 79 8.01 13.14 -2.07
N SER A 80 8.50 14.30 -1.62
CA SER A 80 7.77 15.23 -0.76
C SER A 80 8.06 16.68 -1.15
N GLN A 81 7.45 17.63 -0.42
CA GLN A 81 7.68 19.08 -0.56
C GLN A 81 7.68 19.61 -2.01
N PRO A 82 6.66 19.27 -2.83
CA PRO A 82 6.57 19.81 -4.18
C PRO A 82 6.36 21.33 -4.11
N ALA A 83 7.01 22.06 -5.01
CA ALA A 83 6.90 23.50 -5.13
C ALA A 83 7.08 23.94 -6.59
N LEU A 84 6.45 25.06 -6.93
CA LEU A 84 6.49 25.66 -8.27
C LEU A 84 7.03 27.08 -8.19
N GLN A 85 7.87 27.47 -9.14
CA GLN A 85 8.39 28.84 -9.18
C GLN A 85 7.57 29.68 -10.15
N ASN A 86 6.99 30.78 -9.65
CA ASN A 86 6.27 31.77 -10.44
C ASN A 86 7.24 32.56 -11.36
N GLU A 87 6.68 33.29 -12.32
CA GLU A 87 7.47 34.12 -13.24
C GLU A 87 8.31 35.17 -12.51
N ASP A 88 7.73 35.79 -11.47
CA ASP A 88 8.39 36.76 -10.58
C ASP A 88 9.51 36.16 -9.70
N GLY A 89 9.72 34.84 -9.75
CA GLY A 89 10.75 34.13 -9.00
C GLY A 89 10.32 33.63 -7.62
N SER A 90 9.13 34.00 -7.14
CA SER A 90 8.58 33.50 -5.88
C SER A 90 8.25 32.01 -5.95
N TRP A 91 8.34 31.30 -4.82
CA TRP A 91 8.02 29.88 -4.72
C TRP A 91 6.62 29.67 -4.15
N GLN A 92 5.80 28.94 -4.90
CA GLN A 92 4.52 28.40 -4.47
C GLN A 92 4.74 26.99 -3.90
N GLU A 93 4.76 26.87 -2.57
CA GLU A 93 4.80 25.57 -1.90
C GLU A 93 3.46 24.84 -2.04
N LEU A 94 3.51 23.51 -2.21
CA LEU A 94 2.35 22.63 -2.26
C LEU A 94 2.42 21.65 -1.06
N PRO A 95 2.05 22.11 0.15
CA PRO A 95 2.31 21.39 1.39
C PRO A 95 1.53 20.08 1.50
N ARG A 96 2.08 19.14 2.27
CA ARG A 96 1.46 17.84 2.62
C ARG A 96 1.08 16.98 1.39
N GLN A 97 1.86 17.09 0.32
CA GLN A 97 1.74 16.22 -0.84
C GLN A 97 2.97 15.33 -0.95
N PHE A 98 2.73 14.03 -1.08
CA PHE A 98 3.74 13.00 -1.12
C PHE A 98 3.55 12.15 -2.38
N ALA A 99 4.59 11.46 -2.81
CA ALA A 99 4.50 10.41 -3.81
C ALA A 99 5.43 9.26 -3.44
N PHE A 100 5.03 8.05 -3.85
CA PHE A 100 5.87 6.87 -3.75
C PHE A 100 6.04 6.33 -5.16
N ILE A 101 7.27 6.20 -5.60
CA ILE A 101 7.60 5.74 -6.93
C ILE A 101 8.23 4.36 -6.79
N ASN A 102 7.79 3.44 -7.64
CA ASN A 102 8.36 2.11 -7.71
C ASN A 102 8.43 1.64 -9.15
N ALA A 103 9.66 1.47 -9.63
CA ALA A 103 9.93 1.04 -10.99
C ALA A 103 9.45 -0.40 -11.24
N SER A 104 9.51 -1.29 -10.23
CA SER A 104 9.17 -2.71 -10.41
C SER A 104 7.68 -2.96 -10.57
N THR A 105 6.86 -2.20 -9.86
CA THR A 105 5.39 -2.25 -9.97
C THR A 105 4.84 -1.28 -11.01
N ARG A 106 5.71 -0.60 -11.77
CA ARG A 106 5.35 0.45 -12.73
C ARG A 106 4.54 1.60 -12.12
N ARG A 107 4.68 1.85 -10.82
CA ARG A 107 4.13 3.03 -10.16
C ARG A 107 5.05 4.22 -10.45
N THR A 108 4.97 4.74 -11.66
CA THR A 108 5.89 5.75 -12.18
C THR A 108 5.21 7.10 -12.42
N SER A 109 4.09 7.36 -11.78
CA SER A 109 3.38 8.64 -11.90
C SER A 109 2.61 8.98 -10.64
N PHE A 110 2.39 10.27 -10.40
CA PHE A 110 1.54 10.76 -9.31
C PHE A 110 0.87 12.08 -9.70
N THR A 111 -0.16 12.48 -8.95
CA THR A 111 -0.90 13.72 -9.22
C THR A 111 -0.84 14.64 -8.02
N LEU A 112 -0.30 15.82 -8.24
CA LEU A 112 -0.39 16.94 -7.32
C LEU A 112 -1.78 17.58 -7.44
N LYS A 113 -2.44 17.75 -6.31
CA LYS A 113 -3.77 18.32 -6.17
C LYS A 113 -3.69 19.77 -5.71
N LYS A 114 -4.77 20.53 -5.91
CA LYS A 114 -4.89 21.92 -5.43
C LYS A 114 -3.76 22.82 -5.93
N VAL A 115 -3.34 22.62 -7.17
CA VAL A 115 -2.25 23.40 -7.77
C VAL A 115 -2.84 24.66 -8.39
N PRO A 116 -2.42 25.87 -8.01
CA PRO A 116 -2.97 27.09 -8.59
C PRO A 116 -2.75 27.12 -10.11
N PRO A 117 -3.73 27.57 -10.90
CA PRO A 117 -3.51 27.84 -12.31
C PRO A 117 -2.53 29.02 -12.45
N GLY A 118 -1.62 28.96 -13.42
CA GLY A 118 -0.56 29.96 -13.59
C GLY A 118 0.51 29.53 -14.57
N THR A 119 1.48 30.40 -14.81
CA THR A 119 2.70 30.08 -15.57
C THR A 119 3.85 29.90 -14.58
N TYR A 120 4.61 28.82 -14.74
CA TYR A 120 5.70 28.46 -13.85
C TYR A 120 6.97 28.19 -14.65
N LYS A 121 8.13 28.56 -14.08
CA LYS A 121 9.45 28.42 -14.72
C LYS A 121 10.33 27.33 -14.09
N SER A 122 9.91 26.76 -12.97
CA SER A 122 10.61 25.64 -12.33
C SER A 122 9.67 24.78 -11.50
N PHE A 123 10.00 23.50 -11.40
CA PHE A 123 9.42 22.54 -10.49
C PHE A 123 10.48 22.04 -9.50
N ARG A 124 10.13 21.96 -8.23
CA ARG A 124 11.03 21.52 -7.16
C ARG A 124 10.34 20.50 -6.29
N PHE A 125 11.08 19.54 -5.79
CA PHE A 125 10.60 18.56 -4.82
C PHE A 125 11.78 18.07 -3.97
N SER A 126 11.48 17.35 -2.90
CA SER A 126 12.47 16.64 -2.09
C SER A 126 12.33 15.14 -2.33
N LEU A 127 13.45 14.44 -2.54
CA LEU A 127 13.52 12.99 -2.43
C LEU A 127 13.73 12.65 -0.95
N GLY A 128 12.79 11.90 -0.39
CA GLY A 128 12.68 11.62 1.03
C GLY A 128 11.49 12.28 1.70
N VAL A 129 11.39 12.07 3.01
CA VAL A 129 10.27 12.49 3.85
C VAL A 129 10.76 13.55 4.83
N PRO A 130 10.04 14.67 5.06
CA PRO A 130 10.44 15.65 6.05
C PRO A 130 10.43 15.04 7.45
N GLN A 131 11.33 15.49 8.32
CA GLN A 131 11.51 14.98 9.68
C GLN A 131 10.21 14.71 10.44
N LYS A 132 9.26 15.64 10.40
CA LYS A 132 7.97 15.49 11.07
C LYS A 132 7.19 14.24 10.62
N GLU A 133 7.15 13.97 9.33
CA GLU A 133 6.51 12.77 8.79
C GLU A 133 7.42 11.55 8.89
N ASN A 134 8.75 11.75 8.90
CA ASN A 134 9.73 10.69 9.04
C ASN A 134 9.71 10.04 10.43
N ASP A 135 9.59 10.87 11.47
CA ASP A 135 9.45 10.48 12.88
C ASP A 135 7.99 10.20 13.27
N GLY A 136 7.06 10.41 12.34
CA GLY A 136 5.62 10.30 12.57
C GLY A 136 5.12 8.86 12.48
N ASP A 137 4.00 8.57 13.16
CA ASP A 137 3.38 7.24 13.10
C ASP A 137 2.90 6.93 11.66
N PRO A 138 3.51 5.97 10.94
CA PRO A 138 3.11 5.66 9.57
C PRO A 138 1.73 4.99 9.48
N ALA A 139 1.21 4.42 10.59
CA ALA A 139 -0.11 3.80 10.63
C ALA A 139 -1.25 4.80 10.48
N GLN A 140 -1.00 6.11 10.66
CA GLN A 140 -1.99 7.15 10.43
C GLN A 140 -2.39 7.31 8.97
N TYR A 141 -1.58 6.81 8.04
CA TYR A 141 -1.78 6.99 6.60
C TYR A 141 -2.72 5.92 6.01
N PRO A 142 -3.71 6.28 5.18
CA PRO A 142 -4.54 5.32 4.43
C PRO A 142 -3.71 4.38 3.54
N ALA A 143 -4.21 3.19 3.18
CA ALA A 143 -3.45 2.22 2.37
C ALA A 143 -3.00 2.71 0.99
N ASP A 144 -3.71 3.65 0.37
CA ASP A 144 -3.31 4.24 -0.91
C ASP A 144 -2.38 5.45 -0.74
N HIS A 145 -2.14 5.88 0.49
CA HIS A 145 -1.28 7.01 0.78
C HIS A 145 0.19 6.66 0.53
N PRO A 146 0.97 7.52 -0.16
CA PRO A 146 2.37 7.27 -0.48
C PRO A 146 3.29 6.93 0.68
N LEU A 147 2.99 7.43 1.88
CA LEU A 147 3.75 7.16 3.10
C LEU A 147 3.23 5.92 3.86
N ASN A 148 2.22 5.20 3.38
CA ASN A 148 1.83 3.96 4.04
C ASN A 148 2.88 2.85 3.78
N PRO A 149 3.45 2.22 4.82
CA PRO A 149 4.49 1.20 4.67
C PRO A 149 4.06 -0.02 3.86
N ASN A 150 2.78 -0.39 3.89
CA ASN A 150 2.27 -1.54 3.14
C ASN A 150 2.13 -1.24 1.65
N LEU A 151 2.06 0.04 1.30
CA LEU A 151 2.10 0.47 -0.09
C LEU A 151 3.54 0.57 -0.58
N ASN A 152 4.41 1.18 0.24
CA ASN A 152 5.72 1.61 -0.22
C ASN A 152 6.88 0.64 0.09
N ASN A 153 6.77 -0.19 1.14
CA ASN A 153 7.84 -1.03 1.67
C ASN A 153 9.16 -0.24 1.90
N LEU A 154 9.06 1.04 2.26
CA LEU A 154 10.16 1.99 2.43
C LEU A 154 10.15 2.60 3.85
N HIS A 155 9.71 1.86 4.84
CA HIS A 155 9.77 2.25 6.24
C HIS A 155 10.54 1.18 7.00
N TRP A 156 11.53 1.58 7.80
CA TRP A 156 12.22 0.70 8.74
C TRP A 156 11.25 0.35 9.88
N ASP A 157 11.68 -0.26 10.98
CA ASP A 157 10.82 -0.42 12.15
C ASP A 157 10.39 0.94 12.76
N TRP A 158 9.80 0.93 13.96
CA TRP A 158 9.37 2.16 14.63
C TRP A 158 10.50 3.11 15.04
N ALA A 159 11.78 2.69 14.95
CA ALA A 159 12.93 3.50 15.33
C ALA A 159 13.71 4.06 14.14
N GLY A 160 13.65 3.43 12.96
CA GLY A 160 14.48 3.78 11.80
C GLY A 160 13.87 4.75 10.74
N GLY A 161 12.61 5.17 10.89
CA GLY A 161 11.94 6.08 9.95
C GLY A 161 11.82 5.52 8.51
N TYR A 162 11.75 6.39 7.50
CA TYR A 162 11.62 5.99 6.10
C TYR A 162 12.96 5.84 5.37
N ILE A 163 13.02 4.83 4.50
CA ILE A 163 13.96 4.78 3.37
C ILE A 163 13.47 5.78 2.32
N PHE A 164 14.25 6.84 2.09
CA PHE A 164 13.94 7.86 1.09
C PHE A 164 14.12 7.33 -0.34
N LEU A 165 15.13 6.48 -0.57
CA LEU A 165 15.37 5.77 -1.83
C LEU A 165 15.97 4.40 -1.55
N ALA A 166 15.39 3.36 -2.13
CA ALA A 166 15.94 2.01 -2.17
C ALA A 166 16.36 1.66 -3.60
N LEU A 167 17.65 1.38 -3.77
CA LEU A 167 18.25 0.89 -5.00
C LEU A 167 18.98 -0.41 -4.70
N GLU A 168 18.52 -1.51 -5.29
CA GLU A 168 19.07 -2.85 -5.06
C GLU A 168 19.35 -3.52 -6.39
N GLY A 169 20.29 -4.46 -6.39
CA GLY A 169 20.61 -5.20 -7.59
C GLY A 169 21.81 -6.11 -7.44
N GLN A 170 22.38 -6.47 -8.59
CA GLN A 170 23.60 -7.27 -8.66
C GLN A 170 24.63 -6.56 -9.52
N PHE A 171 25.91 -6.75 -9.22
CA PHE A 171 27.01 -6.22 -10.00
C PHE A 171 28.09 -7.29 -10.21
N ARG A 172 28.84 -7.13 -11.30
CA ARG A 172 29.86 -8.07 -11.74
C ARG A 172 31.19 -7.34 -11.93
N THR A 173 32.20 -7.76 -11.18
CA THR A 173 33.58 -7.23 -11.27
C THR A 173 34.49 -8.09 -12.13
N SER A 174 34.11 -9.35 -12.38
CA SER A 174 34.78 -10.26 -13.31
C SER A 174 33.80 -11.29 -13.88
N PRO A 175 34.09 -11.97 -15.00
CA PRO A 175 33.14 -12.90 -15.64
C PRO A 175 32.58 -14.00 -14.73
N LYS A 176 33.28 -14.35 -13.64
CA LYS A 176 32.91 -15.44 -12.73
C LYS A 176 32.31 -14.97 -11.38
N LYS A 177 32.32 -13.67 -11.06
CA LYS A 177 31.92 -13.17 -9.74
C LYS A 177 30.77 -12.18 -9.84
N LEU A 178 29.60 -12.61 -9.39
CA LEU A 178 28.38 -11.80 -9.26
C LEU A 178 28.12 -11.53 -7.78
N ASN A 179 27.96 -10.27 -7.39
CA ASN A 179 27.68 -9.86 -6.01
C ASN A 179 26.39 -9.04 -5.96
N GLY A 180 25.71 -9.03 -4.81
CA GLY A 180 24.57 -8.14 -4.58
C GLY A 180 25.00 -6.77 -4.07
N PHE A 181 24.18 -5.75 -4.30
CA PHE A 181 24.33 -4.43 -3.68
C PHE A 181 22.98 -3.89 -3.18
N VAL A 182 23.02 -3.11 -2.09
CA VAL A 182 21.85 -2.52 -1.41
C VAL A 182 22.16 -1.08 -1.02
N TYR A 183 21.74 -0.13 -1.84
CA TYR A 183 21.88 1.30 -1.57
C TYR A 183 20.54 1.87 -1.13
N HIS A 184 20.37 1.97 0.18
CA HIS A 184 19.24 2.64 0.83
C HIS A 184 19.68 4.00 1.37
N LEU A 185 19.02 5.06 0.91
CA LEU A 185 19.18 6.40 1.45
C LEU A 185 18.07 6.65 2.48
N ALA A 186 18.42 6.91 3.73
CA ALA A 186 17.52 7.13 4.86
C ALA A 186 18.07 8.24 5.79
N ASN A 187 17.36 8.55 6.87
CA ASN A 187 17.69 9.60 7.86
C ASN A 187 17.52 11.04 7.34
N ASP A 188 17.08 11.94 8.22
CA ASP A 188 16.67 13.31 7.88
C ASP A 188 17.75 14.14 7.16
N GLN A 189 19.02 13.95 7.54
CA GLN A 189 20.15 14.63 6.92
C GLN A 189 20.29 14.38 5.41
N ASN A 190 19.77 13.24 4.94
CA ASN A 190 19.86 12.82 3.54
C ASN A 190 18.62 13.27 2.72
N LEU A 191 17.70 14.02 3.33
CA LEU A 191 16.57 14.63 2.62
C LEU A 191 17.10 15.55 1.52
N SER A 192 16.83 15.18 0.27
CA SER A 192 17.54 15.75 -0.87
C SER A 192 16.62 16.56 -1.77
N ARG A 193 16.85 17.86 -1.86
CA ARG A 193 16.05 18.75 -2.70
C ARG A 193 16.54 18.74 -4.15
N VAL A 194 15.61 18.49 -5.08
CA VAL A 194 15.80 18.51 -6.53
C VAL A 194 15.02 19.67 -7.12
N GLN A 195 15.66 20.47 -7.97
CA GLN A 195 15.04 21.58 -8.69
C GLN A 195 15.27 21.43 -10.19
N LEU A 196 14.19 21.52 -10.96
CA LEU A 196 14.17 21.33 -12.40
C LEU A 196 13.63 22.58 -13.06
N ALA A 197 14.43 23.17 -13.95
CA ALA A 197 13.96 24.27 -14.80
C ALA A 197 12.97 23.72 -15.84
N ALA A 198 11.79 24.33 -15.93
CA ALA A 198 10.76 23.98 -16.90
C ALA A 198 9.76 25.12 -17.03
N ASN A 199 9.51 25.59 -18.25
CA ASN A 199 8.50 26.61 -18.53
C ASN A 199 7.19 25.92 -18.90
N PHE A 200 6.17 26.03 -18.06
CA PHE A 200 4.86 25.41 -18.32
C PHE A 200 3.71 26.22 -17.74
N ARG A 201 2.54 26.05 -18.35
CA ARG A 201 1.29 26.65 -17.89
C ARG A 201 0.43 25.59 -17.22
N ILE A 202 -0.08 25.89 -16.03
CA ILE A 202 -1.11 25.10 -15.37
C ILE A 202 -2.46 25.77 -15.64
N LYS A 203 -3.38 24.99 -16.23
CA LYS A 203 -4.80 25.35 -16.34
C LYS A 203 -5.59 24.49 -15.34
N ASN A 204 -6.43 23.58 -15.82
CA ASN A 204 -7.19 22.64 -14.98
C ASN A 204 -6.46 21.30 -14.77
N LYS A 205 -5.87 20.75 -15.82
CA LYS A 205 -5.11 19.49 -15.81
C LYS A 205 -3.89 19.65 -16.70
N THR A 206 -2.70 19.48 -16.13
CA THR A 206 -1.42 19.52 -16.84
C THR A 206 -0.61 18.29 -16.43
N ALA A 207 0.20 17.74 -17.34
CA ALA A 207 1.14 16.67 -17.04
C ALA A 207 2.59 17.13 -17.34
N LEU A 208 3.50 16.82 -16.44
CA LEU A 208 4.93 17.10 -16.55
C LEU A 208 5.68 15.76 -16.58
N ALA A 209 6.31 15.46 -17.71
CA ALA A 209 7.13 14.28 -17.87
C ALA A 209 8.56 14.57 -17.42
N LEU A 210 9.05 13.78 -16.47
CA LEU A 210 10.38 13.80 -15.91
C LEU A 210 11.14 12.51 -16.27
N SER A 211 12.46 12.61 -16.35
CA SER A 211 13.34 11.45 -16.38
C SER A 211 14.06 11.27 -15.05
N PHE A 212 14.35 10.02 -14.70
CA PHE A 212 15.31 9.65 -13.67
C PHE A 212 16.39 8.78 -14.33
N ASP A 213 17.58 9.34 -14.52
CA ASP A 213 18.77 8.67 -15.04
C ASP A 213 19.62 8.06 -13.91
N LEU A 214 19.54 6.74 -13.79
CA LEU A 214 20.28 5.98 -12.80
C LEU A 214 21.79 5.98 -13.04
N LYS A 215 22.24 6.13 -14.30
CA LYS A 215 23.67 6.23 -14.59
C LYS A 215 24.23 7.49 -13.94
N LYS A 216 23.53 8.61 -14.08
CA LYS A 216 23.92 9.88 -13.43
C LYS A 216 23.88 9.79 -11.91
N LEU A 217 22.87 9.14 -11.34
CA LEU A 217 22.82 8.87 -9.90
C LEU A 217 24.05 8.12 -9.39
N LEU A 218 24.60 7.20 -10.18
CA LEU A 218 25.79 6.42 -9.79
C LEU A 218 27.12 7.09 -10.18
N THR A 219 27.11 8.09 -11.06
CA THR A 219 28.37 8.60 -11.67
C THR A 219 28.62 10.09 -11.50
N GLN A 220 27.62 10.92 -11.19
CA GLN A 220 27.76 12.39 -11.30
C GLN A 220 27.06 13.18 -10.20
N PRO A 221 27.75 14.12 -9.53
CA PRO A 221 29.15 14.51 -9.74
C PRO A 221 30.18 13.57 -9.10
N ARG A 222 29.77 12.62 -8.26
CA ARG A 222 30.66 11.70 -7.55
C ARG A 222 30.45 10.27 -8.03
N ALA A 223 31.43 9.71 -8.73
CA ALA A 223 31.33 8.33 -9.20
C ALA A 223 31.39 7.34 -8.03
N LEU A 224 30.48 6.36 -8.07
CA LEU A 224 30.40 5.24 -7.13
C LEU A 224 30.85 3.95 -7.81
N SER A 225 31.60 3.15 -7.08
CA SER A 225 32.02 1.79 -7.42
C SER A 225 31.61 0.86 -6.30
N PHE A 226 30.82 -0.16 -6.63
CA PHE A 226 30.37 -1.14 -5.64
C PHE A 226 31.53 -1.95 -5.05
N GLU A 227 32.62 -2.11 -5.81
CA GLU A 227 33.82 -2.82 -5.35
C GLU A 227 34.74 -1.94 -4.49
N LYS A 228 34.91 -0.66 -4.85
CA LYS A 228 35.85 0.24 -4.14
C LYS A 228 35.21 0.96 -2.95
N ASP A 229 33.98 1.44 -3.12
CA ASP A 229 33.32 2.26 -2.10
C ASP A 229 32.48 1.41 -1.14
N GLY A 230 32.14 0.18 -1.54
CA GLY A 230 31.30 -0.76 -0.80
C GLY A 230 29.98 -1.03 -1.52
N ASN A 231 29.33 -2.15 -1.20
CA ASN A 231 28.10 -2.59 -1.86
C ASN A 231 26.83 -2.38 -1.02
N SER A 232 26.94 -1.71 0.13
CA SER A 232 25.80 -1.37 0.98
C SER A 232 25.96 0.02 1.58
N THR A 233 24.87 0.76 1.71
CA THR A 233 24.83 2.02 2.46
C THR A 233 24.33 1.79 3.89
N HIS A 234 24.75 2.67 4.81
CA HIS A 234 24.24 2.67 6.19
C HIS A 234 23.50 3.97 6.55
N SER A 235 23.57 4.99 5.68
CA SER A 235 22.85 6.27 5.81
C SER A 235 23.16 7.10 7.06
N HIS A 236 24.09 6.68 7.91
CA HIS A 236 24.52 7.43 9.10
C HIS A 236 25.34 8.67 8.72
N PRO A 237 25.48 9.67 9.62
CA PRO A 237 26.33 10.83 9.37
C PRO A 237 27.76 10.40 9.01
N GLY A 238 28.30 10.89 7.89
CA GLY A 238 29.64 10.54 7.41
C GLY A 238 29.70 9.34 6.44
N ASP A 239 28.59 8.68 6.12
CA ASP A 239 28.54 7.66 5.06
C ASP A 239 28.87 8.30 3.69
N ALA A 240 29.99 7.89 3.11
CA ALA A 240 30.51 8.40 1.84
C ALA A 240 29.61 8.04 0.65
N ILE A 241 29.00 6.85 0.65
CA ILE A 241 28.10 6.41 -0.41
C ILE A 241 26.81 7.23 -0.35
N SER A 242 26.22 7.36 0.83
CA SER A 242 25.02 8.19 1.03
C SER A 242 25.27 9.64 0.62
N SER A 243 26.42 10.19 0.99
CA SER A 243 26.83 11.55 0.59
C SER A 243 26.99 11.69 -0.93
N ALA A 244 27.53 10.68 -1.61
CA ALA A 244 27.64 10.66 -3.06
C ALA A 244 26.27 10.57 -3.73
N LEU A 245 25.38 9.68 -3.27
CA LEU A 245 24.00 9.57 -3.78
C LEU A 245 23.25 10.90 -3.64
N VAL A 246 23.33 11.56 -2.47
CA VAL A 246 22.73 12.88 -2.23
C VAL A 246 23.28 13.93 -3.21
N ALA A 247 24.60 13.96 -3.42
CA ALA A 247 25.21 14.87 -4.37
C ALA A 247 24.72 14.60 -5.81
N ASN A 248 24.56 13.33 -6.15
CA ASN A 248 24.24 12.89 -7.50
C ASN A 248 22.76 13.03 -7.87
N LEU A 249 21.85 13.03 -6.89
CA LEU A 249 20.41 13.18 -7.13
C LEU A 249 20.06 14.42 -7.96
N LYS A 250 20.81 15.51 -7.84
CA LYS A 250 20.58 16.75 -8.60
C LYS A 250 20.79 16.59 -10.10
N SER A 251 21.71 15.70 -10.52
CA SER A 251 22.00 15.44 -11.93
C SER A 251 21.10 14.34 -12.51
N ALA A 252 20.53 13.51 -11.65
CA ALA A 252 19.77 12.33 -12.03
C ALA A 252 18.37 12.65 -12.57
N PHE A 253 17.79 13.80 -12.24
CA PHE A 253 16.45 14.19 -12.72
C PHE A 253 16.52 15.24 -13.83
N SER A 254 15.65 15.12 -14.83
CA SER A 254 15.47 16.15 -15.85
C SER A 254 14.03 16.22 -16.34
N VAL A 255 13.63 17.34 -16.94
CA VAL A 255 12.31 17.47 -17.59
C VAL A 255 12.42 16.94 -19.02
N ARG A 256 11.55 16.00 -19.39
CA ARG A 256 11.46 15.48 -20.77
C ARG A 256 10.45 16.23 -21.63
N GLY A 257 9.37 16.71 -21.02
CA GLY A 257 8.31 17.37 -21.76
C GLY A 257 7.11 17.71 -20.90
N ILE A 258 6.21 18.49 -21.48
CA ILE A 258 4.96 18.91 -20.87
C ILE A 258 3.84 18.48 -21.81
N SER A 259 2.84 17.78 -21.28
CA SER A 259 1.64 17.45 -22.03
C SER A 259 0.40 17.99 -21.32
N TYR A 260 -0.61 18.32 -22.10
CA TYR A 260 -1.91 18.74 -21.60
C TYR A 260 -2.86 17.57 -21.89
N PRO A 261 -3.05 16.64 -20.95
CA PRO A 261 -3.83 15.44 -21.23
C PRO A 261 -5.25 15.85 -21.65
N ALA A 262 -5.60 15.55 -22.90
CA ALA A 262 -6.97 15.59 -23.36
C ALA A 262 -7.74 14.48 -22.63
N GLY A 263 -8.66 14.86 -21.75
CA GLY A 263 -9.69 13.98 -21.19
C GLY A 263 -9.20 12.62 -20.68
N GLU A 264 -8.55 12.58 -19.50
CA GLU A 264 -8.58 11.37 -18.68
C GLU A 264 -9.38 11.60 -17.39
N VAL A 265 -10.31 10.67 -17.22
CA VAL A 265 -11.49 10.63 -16.36
C VAL A 265 -11.03 10.58 -14.89
N PRO A 266 -11.67 11.33 -13.96
CA PRO A 266 -11.50 11.06 -12.52
C PRO A 266 -11.69 9.56 -12.29
N LEU A 267 -10.95 8.90 -11.37
CA LEU A 267 -11.32 7.54 -10.94
C LEU A 267 -12.82 7.55 -10.70
N ALA A 268 -13.60 6.89 -11.57
CA ALA A 268 -15.04 6.93 -11.48
C ALA A 268 -15.41 6.53 -10.06
N ALA A 269 -16.40 7.20 -9.46
CA ALA A 269 -17.00 6.68 -8.26
C ALA A 269 -17.41 5.23 -8.57
N VAL A 270 -16.73 4.27 -7.93
CA VAL A 270 -16.99 2.86 -8.19
C VAL A 270 -18.39 2.60 -7.68
N THR A 271 -19.34 2.43 -8.60
CA THR A 271 -20.72 2.13 -8.24
C THR A 271 -20.74 0.77 -7.55
N PRO A 272 -21.19 0.68 -6.28
CA PRO A 272 -21.25 -0.58 -5.59
C PRO A 272 -22.18 -1.57 -6.30
N LEU A 273 -21.73 -2.80 -6.47
CA LEU A 273 -22.51 -3.89 -7.04
C LEU A 273 -23.69 -4.21 -6.13
N TYR A 274 -24.90 -4.25 -6.71
CA TYR A 274 -26.13 -4.70 -6.04
C TYR A 274 -26.40 -4.03 -4.69
N LEU A 275 -26.15 -2.73 -4.57
CA LEU A 275 -26.43 -1.99 -3.33
C LEU A 275 -27.95 -1.92 -3.10
N PRO A 276 -28.52 -2.51 -2.03
CA PRO A 276 -29.95 -2.43 -1.79
C PRO A 276 -30.35 -0.99 -1.40
N LYS A 277 -31.63 -0.64 -1.58
CA LYS A 277 -32.15 0.70 -1.22
C LYS A 277 -31.97 1.03 0.27
N LYS A 278 -32.05 0.01 1.12
CA LYS A 278 -31.82 0.10 2.57
C LYS A 278 -30.68 -0.85 2.92
N TYR A 279 -29.64 -0.33 3.55
CA TYR A 279 -28.50 -1.12 4.00
C TYR A 279 -27.93 -0.56 5.30
N THR A 280 -27.18 -1.40 6.01
CA THR A 280 -26.48 -1.01 7.23
C THR A 280 -25.00 -1.27 7.05
N PRO A 281 -24.14 -0.24 7.00
CA PRO A 281 -22.69 -0.43 6.98
C PRO A 281 -22.23 -1.29 8.15
N PHE A 282 -21.35 -2.25 7.89
CA PHE A 282 -20.80 -3.08 8.94
C PHE A 282 -19.63 -2.35 9.63
N PRO A 283 -19.63 -2.18 10.97
CA PRO A 283 -18.55 -1.54 11.68
C PRO A 283 -17.36 -2.51 11.84
N LEU A 284 -16.44 -2.51 10.87
CA LEU A 284 -15.22 -3.32 10.94
C LEU A 284 -14.38 -2.93 12.16
N LYS A 285 -14.09 -3.91 13.02
CA LYS A 285 -13.20 -3.74 14.17
C LYS A 285 -11.79 -4.20 13.82
N MET A 286 -10.81 -3.37 14.12
CA MET A 286 -9.39 -3.64 13.91
C MET A 286 -8.55 -2.81 14.89
N SER A 287 -7.30 -3.19 15.09
CA SER A 287 -6.36 -2.35 15.84
C SER A 287 -6.14 -1.03 15.09
N ARG A 288 -6.05 0.08 15.84
CA ARG A 288 -5.68 1.39 15.27
C ARG A 288 -4.27 1.40 14.68
N ARG A 289 -3.44 0.43 15.03
CA ARG A 289 -2.08 0.26 14.50
C ARG A 289 -2.03 -0.52 13.20
N PHE A 290 -3.12 -1.19 12.84
CA PHE A 290 -3.20 -1.83 11.54
C PHE A 290 -3.46 -0.75 10.49
N PRO A 291 -2.81 -0.84 9.31
CA PRO A 291 -3.12 0.05 8.20
C PRO A 291 -4.59 -0.09 7.80
N MET A 292 -5.19 0.99 7.30
CA MET A 292 -6.54 0.90 6.74
C MET A 292 -6.59 -0.16 5.63
N PRO A 293 -7.49 -1.16 5.69
CA PRO A 293 -7.51 -2.23 4.70
C PRO A 293 -7.93 -1.72 3.32
N PRO A 294 -7.31 -2.21 2.23
CA PRO A 294 -7.75 -1.94 0.86
C PRO A 294 -9.04 -2.73 0.53
N LEU A 295 -10.16 -2.37 1.19
CA LEU A 295 -11.44 -3.04 0.96
C LEU A 295 -11.97 -2.80 -0.47
N PRO A 296 -12.62 -3.80 -1.09
CA PRO A 296 -13.25 -3.62 -2.39
C PRO A 296 -14.32 -2.52 -2.36
N ARG A 297 -14.14 -1.48 -3.17
CA ARG A 297 -15.07 -0.33 -3.22
C ARG A 297 -16.41 -0.68 -3.88
N ASP A 298 -16.41 -1.70 -4.73
CA ASP A 298 -17.58 -2.24 -5.42
C ASP A 298 -18.41 -3.18 -4.53
N ASN A 299 -17.84 -3.71 -3.44
CA ASN A 299 -18.51 -4.61 -2.49
C ASN A 299 -18.36 -4.09 -1.04
N PRO A 300 -19.02 -2.98 -0.68
CA PRO A 300 -18.91 -2.42 0.66
C PRO A 300 -19.31 -3.43 1.73
N LEU A 301 -18.70 -3.33 2.91
CA LEU A 301 -19.04 -4.19 4.04
C LEU A 301 -20.43 -3.81 4.59
N LEU A 302 -21.41 -4.70 4.39
CA LEU A 302 -22.79 -4.52 4.84
C LEU A 302 -23.15 -5.60 5.86
N THR A 303 -23.90 -5.22 6.90
CA THR A 303 -24.32 -6.15 7.96
C THR A 303 -25.10 -7.34 7.39
N GLN A 304 -25.96 -7.09 6.42
CA GLN A 304 -26.77 -8.10 5.73
C GLN A 304 -25.89 -9.07 4.90
N ARG A 305 -24.87 -8.55 4.20
CA ARG A 305 -23.94 -9.38 3.40
C ARG A 305 -23.02 -10.21 4.28
N VAL A 306 -22.51 -9.63 5.38
CA VAL A 306 -21.71 -10.35 6.37
C VAL A 306 -22.53 -11.48 7.02
N ALA A 307 -23.79 -11.23 7.36
CA ALA A 307 -24.67 -12.25 7.92
C ALA A 307 -24.93 -13.40 6.92
N LEU A 308 -25.23 -13.08 5.66
CA LEU A 308 -25.40 -14.08 4.60
C LEU A 308 -24.10 -14.87 4.36
N GLY A 309 -22.95 -14.19 4.26
CA GLY A 309 -21.66 -14.84 4.09
C GLY A 309 -21.32 -15.79 5.24
N LYS A 310 -21.60 -15.39 6.49
CA LYS A 310 -21.43 -16.25 7.66
C LYS A 310 -22.32 -17.49 7.59
N LYS A 311 -23.57 -17.33 7.14
CA LYS A 311 -24.50 -18.45 6.94
C LYS A 311 -23.95 -19.42 5.89
N LEU A 312 -23.60 -18.92 4.71
CA LEU A 312 -23.05 -19.71 3.61
C LEU A 312 -21.75 -20.43 3.99
N PHE A 313 -20.88 -19.79 4.78
CA PHE A 313 -19.64 -20.41 5.26
C PHE A 313 -19.87 -21.71 6.07
N HIS A 314 -21.02 -21.83 6.73
CA HIS A 314 -21.41 -23.01 7.50
C HIS A 314 -22.45 -23.87 6.77
N ASP A 315 -22.84 -23.50 5.56
CA ASP A 315 -23.91 -24.17 4.83
C ASP A 315 -23.35 -25.38 4.08
N LYS A 316 -23.78 -26.57 4.51
CA LYS A 316 -23.37 -27.82 3.88
C LYS A 316 -24.01 -28.04 2.52
N SER A 317 -25.10 -27.32 2.22
CA SER A 317 -25.78 -27.40 0.92
C SER A 317 -24.90 -26.94 -0.25
N LEU A 318 -23.76 -26.30 0.04
CA LEU A 318 -22.77 -25.93 -0.95
C LEU A 318 -21.96 -27.14 -1.45
N SER A 319 -21.95 -28.27 -0.73
CA SER A 319 -21.29 -29.51 -1.14
C SER A 319 -22.24 -30.48 -1.82
N LYS A 320 -21.70 -31.32 -2.72
CA LYS A 320 -22.50 -32.16 -3.63
C LYS A 320 -23.43 -33.12 -2.90
N ASP A 321 -22.99 -33.65 -1.77
CA ASP A 321 -23.73 -34.62 -0.95
C ASP A 321 -24.25 -34.03 0.38
N GLY A 322 -24.05 -32.73 0.62
CA GLY A 322 -24.43 -32.10 1.87
C GLY A 322 -23.56 -32.48 3.07
N SER A 323 -22.38 -33.09 2.88
CA SER A 323 -21.52 -33.57 3.97
C SER A 323 -20.65 -32.48 4.59
N ILE A 324 -20.17 -31.52 3.78
CA ILE A 324 -19.16 -30.54 4.19
C ILE A 324 -19.55 -29.09 3.84
N SER A 325 -18.93 -28.14 4.56
CA SER A 325 -19.02 -26.69 4.32
C SER A 325 -17.62 -26.08 4.43
N CYS A 326 -17.47 -24.78 4.19
CA CYS A 326 -16.19 -24.10 4.44
C CYS A 326 -15.73 -24.30 5.90
N ALA A 327 -16.67 -24.26 6.84
CA ALA A 327 -16.41 -24.48 8.27
C ALA A 327 -15.92 -25.89 8.63
N THR A 328 -16.06 -26.88 7.74
CA THR A 328 -15.51 -28.24 7.95
C THR A 328 -13.98 -28.25 7.90
N CYS A 329 -13.38 -27.45 7.01
CA CYS A 329 -11.91 -27.34 6.89
C CYS A 329 -11.35 -26.12 7.62
N HIS A 330 -12.20 -25.16 7.99
CA HIS A 330 -11.79 -23.89 8.57
C HIS A 330 -12.42 -23.67 9.95
N HIS A 331 -11.90 -24.36 10.97
CA HIS A 331 -12.42 -24.29 12.33
C HIS A 331 -12.00 -23.01 13.06
N GLN A 332 -12.95 -22.20 13.49
CA GLN A 332 -12.69 -20.89 14.13
C GLN A 332 -11.71 -20.98 15.31
N HIS A 333 -11.81 -22.02 16.16
CA HIS A 333 -10.93 -22.19 17.33
C HIS A 333 -9.48 -22.54 16.98
N LYS A 334 -9.21 -22.99 15.74
CA LYS A 334 -7.87 -23.22 15.19
C LYS A 334 -7.44 -22.10 14.23
N ALA A 335 -7.90 -20.88 14.50
CA ALA A 335 -7.72 -19.73 13.62
C ALA A 335 -8.15 -20.00 12.16
N PHE A 336 -9.22 -20.78 12.01
CA PHE A 336 -9.79 -21.22 10.74
C PHE A 336 -8.89 -22.16 9.94
N THR A 337 -8.20 -23.08 10.58
CA THR A 337 -7.65 -24.30 9.95
C THR A 337 -8.38 -25.56 10.44
N ASP A 338 -8.06 -26.72 9.90
CA ASP A 338 -8.58 -28.02 10.35
C ASP A 338 -7.62 -28.73 11.32
N GLY A 339 -6.35 -28.32 11.34
CA GLY A 339 -5.29 -28.96 12.12
C GLY A 339 -4.82 -30.29 11.52
N LEU A 340 -4.97 -30.46 10.21
CA LEU A 340 -4.51 -31.62 9.46
C LEU A 340 -3.34 -31.23 8.55
N LYS A 341 -2.49 -32.20 8.21
CA LYS A 341 -1.44 -32.00 7.21
C LYS A 341 -2.04 -31.64 5.85
N PHE A 342 -3.04 -32.40 5.44
CA PHE A 342 -3.86 -32.16 4.25
C PHE A 342 -5.33 -32.27 4.64
N SER A 343 -6.14 -31.35 4.13
CA SER A 343 -7.58 -31.33 4.42
C SER A 343 -8.29 -32.54 3.82
N LYS A 344 -9.37 -32.96 4.47
CA LYS A 344 -10.27 -34.01 3.96
C LYS A 344 -11.54 -33.38 3.43
N GLY A 345 -11.83 -33.58 2.15
CA GLY A 345 -13.10 -33.16 1.54
C GLY A 345 -14.10 -34.30 1.45
N ILE A 346 -14.95 -34.23 0.42
CA ILE A 346 -16.02 -35.20 0.19
C ILE A 346 -15.48 -36.63 0.04
N ASN A 347 -16.18 -37.59 0.63
CA ASN A 347 -15.76 -39.01 0.71
C ASN A 347 -14.40 -39.21 1.39
N ASP A 348 -14.02 -38.34 2.34
CA ASP A 348 -12.72 -38.37 3.03
C ASP A 348 -11.51 -38.26 2.08
N GLN A 349 -11.70 -37.73 0.87
CA GLN A 349 -10.62 -37.51 -0.08
C GLN A 349 -9.61 -36.50 0.49
N GLU A 350 -8.34 -36.90 0.51
CA GLU A 350 -7.26 -36.06 1.00
C GLU A 350 -6.82 -35.06 -0.08
N GLY A 351 -6.71 -33.79 0.31
CA GLY A 351 -6.12 -32.73 -0.51
C GLY A 351 -4.61 -32.84 -0.62
N ASP A 352 -3.97 -31.78 -1.13
CA ASP A 352 -2.52 -31.72 -1.30
C ASP A 352 -1.85 -30.56 -0.53
N LYS A 353 -2.65 -29.83 0.27
CA LYS A 353 -2.22 -28.67 1.05
C LYS A 353 -2.91 -28.64 2.42
N ASN A 354 -2.20 -28.06 3.38
CA ASN A 354 -2.78 -27.65 4.66
C ASN A 354 -3.77 -26.49 4.42
N SER A 355 -4.88 -26.50 5.16
CA SER A 355 -5.88 -25.43 5.12
C SER A 355 -5.28 -24.12 5.67
N MET A 356 -5.24 -23.08 4.83
CA MET A 356 -4.71 -21.79 5.26
C MET A 356 -5.60 -21.16 6.34
N PRO A 357 -5.03 -20.50 7.36
CA PRO A 357 -5.83 -19.78 8.33
C PRO A 357 -6.55 -18.59 7.68
N LEU A 358 -7.74 -18.27 8.21
CA LEU A 358 -8.61 -17.21 7.70
C LEU A 358 -8.75 -16.08 8.73
N PHE A 359 -7.77 -15.17 8.72
CA PHE A 359 -7.84 -13.91 9.45
C PHE A 359 -7.00 -12.85 8.72
N ASN A 360 -7.32 -11.58 8.95
CA ASN A 360 -6.63 -10.42 8.36
C ASN A 360 -6.53 -10.51 6.82
N LEU A 361 -7.53 -11.11 6.15
CA LEU A 361 -7.51 -11.32 4.70
C LEU A 361 -7.70 -10.02 3.91
N ALA A 362 -8.22 -8.97 4.56
CA ALA A 362 -8.43 -7.66 3.96
C ALA A 362 -7.14 -6.96 3.49
N TRP A 363 -5.97 -7.43 3.92
CA TRP A 363 -4.66 -6.88 3.55
C TRP A 363 -3.91 -7.74 2.53
N LYS A 364 -4.49 -8.86 2.08
CA LYS A 364 -3.92 -9.69 1.01
C LYS A 364 -4.46 -9.28 -0.36
N SER A 365 -3.61 -9.40 -1.38
CA SER A 365 -3.95 -9.17 -2.79
C SER A 365 -3.90 -10.45 -3.64
N SER A 366 -3.46 -11.56 -3.04
CA SER A 366 -3.39 -12.88 -3.68
C SER A 366 -3.64 -13.99 -2.65
N PHE A 367 -4.26 -15.06 -3.14
CA PHE A 367 -4.93 -16.07 -2.35
C PHE A 367 -4.54 -17.48 -2.79
N PHE A 368 -4.66 -18.44 -1.86
CA PHE A 368 -3.98 -19.75 -1.85
C PHE A 368 -2.47 -19.70 -1.65
N TRP A 369 -1.87 -20.86 -1.36
CA TRP A 369 -0.42 -21.03 -1.18
C TRP A 369 0.39 -20.67 -2.43
N ASP A 370 -0.18 -20.89 -3.62
CA ASP A 370 0.44 -20.65 -4.93
C ASP A 370 -0.01 -19.31 -5.57
N GLY A 371 -0.91 -18.57 -4.92
CA GLY A 371 -1.37 -17.27 -5.40
C GLY A 371 -2.33 -17.30 -6.58
N ARG A 372 -2.89 -18.47 -6.94
CA ARG A 372 -3.70 -18.63 -8.17
C ARG A 372 -4.97 -17.76 -8.19
N ALA A 373 -5.51 -17.41 -7.03
CA ALA A 373 -6.67 -16.53 -6.94
C ALA A 373 -6.26 -15.08 -6.68
N LYS A 374 -6.83 -14.15 -7.45
CA LYS A 374 -6.48 -12.71 -7.41
C LYS A 374 -7.40 -11.90 -6.49
N SER A 375 -8.45 -12.52 -5.96
CA SER A 375 -9.40 -11.89 -5.04
C SER A 375 -10.04 -12.93 -4.13
N LEU A 376 -10.58 -12.51 -2.98
CA LEU A 376 -11.33 -13.42 -2.11
C LEU A 376 -12.57 -13.96 -2.80
N ARG A 377 -13.33 -13.12 -3.50
CA ARG A 377 -14.52 -13.55 -4.25
C ARG A 377 -14.19 -14.56 -5.37
N ASP A 378 -12.98 -14.57 -5.91
CA ASP A 378 -12.51 -15.62 -6.82
C ASP A 378 -12.13 -16.89 -6.04
N GLN A 379 -11.36 -16.75 -4.95
CA GLN A 379 -10.93 -17.87 -4.11
C GLN A 379 -12.11 -18.71 -3.60
N VAL A 380 -13.16 -18.08 -3.06
CA VAL A 380 -14.26 -18.77 -2.36
C VAL A 380 -15.12 -19.66 -3.24
N LEU A 381 -15.10 -19.45 -4.57
CA LEU A 381 -15.84 -20.29 -5.52
C LEU A 381 -15.09 -21.57 -5.92
N GLN A 382 -13.76 -21.62 -5.73
CA GLN A 382 -12.96 -22.76 -6.15
C GLN A 382 -13.18 -23.99 -5.26
N PRO A 383 -13.17 -23.90 -3.90
CA PRO A 383 -13.47 -25.05 -3.03
C PRO A 383 -14.83 -25.70 -3.26
N ILE A 384 -15.83 -24.89 -3.65
CA ILE A 384 -17.18 -25.37 -3.98
C ILE A 384 -17.12 -26.37 -5.15
N GLN A 385 -16.22 -26.14 -6.11
CA GLN A 385 -16.13 -26.89 -7.36
C GLN A 385 -15.02 -27.95 -7.38
N ASP A 386 -14.00 -27.84 -6.53
CA ASP A 386 -12.91 -28.82 -6.49
C ASP A 386 -13.45 -30.20 -6.06
N HIS A 387 -13.20 -31.20 -6.90
CA HIS A 387 -13.61 -32.60 -6.73
C HIS A 387 -13.06 -33.29 -5.46
N ARG A 388 -11.95 -32.79 -4.91
CA ARG A 388 -11.35 -33.24 -3.64
C ARG A 388 -11.86 -32.46 -2.44
N GLU A 389 -12.56 -31.36 -2.66
CA GLU A 389 -13.18 -30.53 -1.63
C GLU A 389 -14.70 -30.76 -1.63
N MET A 390 -15.50 -29.82 -2.14
CA MET A 390 -16.97 -29.87 -2.04
C MET A 390 -17.65 -30.51 -3.26
N ALA A 391 -16.92 -30.65 -4.38
CA ALA A 391 -17.31 -31.35 -5.60
C ALA A 391 -18.67 -30.97 -6.22
N SER A 392 -19.16 -29.76 -5.98
CA SER A 392 -20.44 -29.27 -6.49
C SER A 392 -20.31 -28.56 -7.83
N ASP A 393 -21.35 -28.66 -8.67
CA ASP A 393 -21.54 -27.72 -9.77
C ASP A 393 -22.16 -26.42 -9.22
N LEU A 394 -21.52 -25.28 -9.51
CA LEU A 394 -21.98 -23.98 -9.06
C LEU A 394 -23.41 -23.64 -9.54
N LYS A 395 -23.84 -24.15 -10.69
CA LYS A 395 -25.21 -23.96 -11.19
C LYS A 395 -26.24 -24.63 -10.28
N ILE A 396 -25.96 -25.87 -9.85
CA ILE A 396 -26.83 -26.63 -8.94
C ILE A 396 -26.93 -25.91 -7.59
N VAL A 397 -25.79 -25.43 -7.08
CA VAL A 397 -25.74 -24.64 -5.84
C VAL A 397 -26.59 -23.37 -5.95
N VAL A 398 -26.50 -22.65 -7.07
CA VAL A 398 -27.30 -21.45 -7.32
C VAL A 398 -28.79 -21.77 -7.35
N GLU A 399 -29.22 -22.83 -8.04
CA GLU A 399 -30.63 -23.25 -8.09
C GLU A 399 -31.16 -23.61 -6.70
N GLN A 400 -30.37 -24.33 -5.91
CA GLN A 400 -30.74 -24.71 -4.55
C GLN A 400 -30.87 -23.49 -3.62
N LEU A 401 -29.92 -22.56 -3.67
CA LEU A 401 -29.96 -21.33 -2.88
C LEU A 401 -31.06 -20.37 -3.37
N GLN A 402 -31.36 -20.35 -4.68
CA GLN A 402 -32.50 -19.60 -5.21
C GLN A 402 -33.82 -20.11 -4.62
N LYS A 403 -33.96 -21.41 -4.42
CA LYS A 403 -35.17 -22.00 -3.82
C LYS A 403 -35.24 -21.76 -2.32
N ASN A 404 -34.14 -21.95 -1.61
CA ASN A 404 -34.15 -22.04 -0.14
C ASN A 404 -33.74 -20.73 0.56
N GLU A 405 -32.98 -19.86 -0.10
CA GLU A 405 -32.29 -18.72 0.50
C GLU A 405 -32.58 -17.39 -0.21
N SER A 406 -33.50 -17.35 -1.18
CA SER A 406 -33.84 -16.15 -1.96
C SER A 406 -34.08 -14.91 -1.10
N HIS A 407 -34.81 -15.05 0.01
CA HIS A 407 -35.08 -13.94 0.93
C HIS A 407 -33.82 -13.38 1.60
N ALA A 408 -32.87 -14.26 1.96
CA ALA A 408 -31.60 -13.83 2.55
C ALA A 408 -30.72 -13.08 1.54
N PHE A 409 -30.71 -13.53 0.27
CA PHE A 409 -30.05 -12.83 -0.83
C PHE A 409 -30.70 -11.49 -1.16
N GLU A 410 -32.03 -11.42 -1.17
CA GLU A 410 -32.76 -10.16 -1.38
C GLU A 410 -32.44 -9.14 -0.29
N ASN A 411 -32.37 -9.57 0.98
CA ASN A 411 -31.98 -8.69 2.08
C ASN A 411 -30.52 -8.16 1.92
N ALA A 412 -29.61 -8.97 1.38
CA ALA A 412 -28.20 -8.62 1.23
C ALA A 412 -27.86 -7.80 -0.04
N PHE A 413 -28.61 -7.99 -1.12
CA PHE A 413 -28.30 -7.48 -2.46
C PHE A 413 -29.46 -6.74 -3.15
N GLY A 414 -30.63 -6.68 -2.51
CA GLY A 414 -31.85 -6.19 -3.13
C GLY A 414 -32.51 -7.23 -4.05
N PRO A 415 -33.65 -6.88 -4.65
CA PRO A 415 -34.43 -7.80 -5.48
C PRO A 415 -33.63 -8.30 -6.68
N GLY A 416 -33.87 -9.56 -7.07
CA GLY A 416 -33.25 -10.20 -8.22
C GLY A 416 -32.78 -11.63 -7.94
N PRO A 417 -32.28 -12.34 -8.95
CA PRO A 417 -31.89 -13.74 -8.82
C PRO A 417 -30.66 -13.92 -7.92
N VAL A 418 -30.54 -15.09 -7.31
CA VAL A 418 -29.31 -15.61 -6.71
C VAL A 418 -28.33 -15.93 -7.84
N THR A 419 -27.06 -15.58 -7.66
CA THR A 419 -26.00 -15.83 -8.64
C THR A 419 -24.72 -16.27 -7.93
N GLY A 420 -23.83 -16.96 -8.66
CA GLY A 420 -22.49 -17.30 -8.19
C GLY A 420 -21.71 -16.07 -7.70
N GLU A 421 -21.86 -14.94 -8.38
CA GLU A 421 -21.24 -13.67 -7.95
C GLU A 421 -21.79 -13.20 -6.59
N LYS A 422 -23.11 -13.23 -6.36
CA LYS A 422 -23.68 -12.84 -5.06
C LYS A 422 -23.24 -13.79 -3.93
N ILE A 423 -23.08 -15.08 -4.20
CA ILE A 423 -22.51 -16.06 -3.24
C ILE A 423 -21.09 -15.62 -2.86
N ALA A 424 -20.25 -15.36 -3.87
CA ALA A 424 -18.87 -14.94 -3.67
C ALA A 424 -18.75 -13.60 -2.93
N LEU A 425 -19.57 -12.60 -3.28
CA LEU A 425 -19.59 -11.28 -2.64
C LEU A 425 -20.00 -11.35 -1.17
N ALA A 426 -20.94 -12.24 -0.82
CA ALA A 426 -21.38 -12.47 0.55
C ALA A 426 -20.28 -13.13 1.39
N LEU A 427 -19.68 -14.22 0.87
CA LEU A 427 -18.56 -14.90 1.51
C LEU A 427 -17.36 -13.96 1.69
N GLU A 428 -17.01 -13.16 0.67
CA GLU A 428 -15.96 -12.13 0.75
C GLU A 428 -16.24 -11.14 1.89
N ASN A 429 -17.48 -10.63 2.00
CA ASN A 429 -17.88 -9.74 3.08
C ASN A 429 -17.64 -10.36 4.45
N PHE A 430 -18.06 -11.61 4.68
CA PHE A 430 -17.83 -12.30 5.95
C PHE A 430 -16.34 -12.49 6.22
N LEU A 431 -15.58 -13.02 5.27
CA LEU A 431 -14.15 -13.31 5.44
C LEU A 431 -13.31 -12.06 5.71
N LEU A 432 -13.65 -10.92 5.11
CA LEU A 432 -13.00 -9.63 5.38
C LEU A 432 -13.23 -9.13 6.82
N THR A 433 -14.28 -9.61 7.51
CA THR A 433 -14.52 -9.25 8.93
C THR A 433 -13.69 -10.05 9.92
N LEU A 434 -13.04 -11.13 9.48
CA LEU A 434 -12.21 -11.97 10.34
C LEU A 434 -10.88 -11.25 10.61
N THR A 435 -10.83 -10.44 11.66
CA THR A 435 -9.63 -9.70 12.07
C THR A 435 -9.03 -10.27 13.37
N SER A 436 -7.70 -10.27 13.45
CA SER A 436 -6.92 -10.73 14.61
C SER A 436 -5.91 -9.66 15.00
N TYR A 437 -6.16 -8.94 16.10
CA TYR A 437 -5.49 -7.66 16.38
C TYR A 437 -5.24 -7.32 17.87
N ASP A 438 -5.52 -8.21 18.82
CA ASP A 438 -5.38 -7.97 20.27
C ASP A 438 -4.64 -9.11 21.00
N SER A 439 -3.60 -9.64 20.35
CA SER A 439 -2.73 -10.66 20.95
C SER A 439 -1.96 -10.13 22.16
N LYS A 440 -1.32 -11.01 22.94
CA LYS A 440 -0.40 -10.58 24.01
C LYS A 440 0.71 -9.69 23.47
N PHE A 441 1.24 -10.00 22.28
CA PHE A 441 2.22 -9.17 21.58
C PHE A 441 1.65 -7.76 21.30
N ASP A 442 0.45 -7.65 20.72
CA ASP A 442 -0.18 -6.35 20.42
C ASP A 442 -0.39 -5.49 21.70
N ARG A 443 -0.80 -6.14 22.79
CA ARG A 443 -0.96 -5.50 24.10
C ARG A 443 0.39 -5.08 24.69
N ALA A 444 1.43 -5.91 24.56
CA ALA A 444 2.77 -5.57 25.03
C ALA A 444 3.38 -4.39 24.26
N MET A 445 3.27 -4.40 22.93
CA MET A 445 3.72 -3.29 22.09
C MET A 445 2.94 -2.00 22.34
N SER A 446 1.76 -2.07 22.96
CA SER A 446 0.97 -0.90 23.38
C SER A 446 1.14 -0.53 24.85
N GLY A 447 2.10 -1.14 25.55
CA GLY A 447 2.36 -0.89 26.96
C GLY A 447 1.27 -1.41 27.90
N LYS A 448 0.32 -2.20 27.40
CA LYS A 448 -0.82 -2.76 28.15
C LYS A 448 -0.55 -4.15 28.73
N ALA A 449 0.55 -4.77 28.35
CA ALA A 449 1.02 -6.05 28.88
C ALA A 449 2.55 -6.07 28.93
N LYS A 450 3.12 -7.04 29.63
CA LYS A 450 4.56 -7.32 29.60
C LYS A 450 4.79 -8.68 28.94
N LEU A 451 5.81 -8.76 28.10
CA LEU A 451 6.34 -10.03 27.64
C LEU A 451 7.09 -10.71 28.81
N SER A 452 7.08 -12.03 28.85
CA SER A 452 8.00 -12.78 29.71
C SER A 452 9.44 -12.60 29.20
N GLU A 453 10.43 -12.92 30.02
CA GLU A 453 11.84 -12.85 29.59
C GLU A 453 12.11 -13.73 28.37
N ALA A 454 11.48 -14.91 28.29
CA ALA A 454 11.62 -15.81 27.15
C ALA A 454 10.96 -15.22 25.88
N GLU A 455 9.77 -14.63 25.99
CA GLU A 455 9.10 -13.96 24.87
C GLU A 455 9.89 -12.73 24.39
N GLN A 456 10.47 -11.96 25.31
CA GLN A 456 11.33 -10.82 24.98
C GLN A 456 12.57 -11.25 24.20
N ARG A 457 13.30 -12.28 24.68
CA ARG A 457 14.45 -12.83 23.96
C ARG A 457 14.07 -13.37 22.57
N GLY A 458 12.92 -14.05 22.47
CA GLY A 458 12.40 -14.54 21.19
C GLY A 458 12.06 -13.40 20.22
N MET A 459 11.47 -12.32 20.72
CA MET A 459 11.20 -11.11 19.94
C MET A 459 12.48 -10.44 19.46
N GLU A 460 13.48 -10.27 20.33
CA GLU A 460 14.79 -9.72 19.96
C GLU A 460 15.45 -10.57 18.88
N LEU A 461 15.49 -11.89 19.06
CA LEU A 461 16.03 -12.80 18.05
C LEU A 461 15.29 -12.66 16.71
N PHE A 462 13.96 -12.59 16.72
CA PHE A 462 13.13 -12.50 15.52
C PHE A 462 13.34 -11.22 14.71
N PHE A 463 13.49 -10.08 15.38
CA PHE A 463 13.60 -8.75 14.77
C PHE A 463 15.04 -8.25 14.58
N THR A 464 16.04 -9.02 15.02
CA THR A 464 17.45 -8.66 14.80
C THR A 464 17.96 -9.32 13.53
N GLU A 465 18.77 -8.59 12.77
CA GLU A 465 19.48 -9.07 11.59
C GLU A 465 20.50 -10.16 11.97
N TYR A 466 20.75 -11.09 11.05
CA TYR A 466 21.93 -11.95 11.13
C TYR A 466 23.06 -11.35 10.28
N GLU A 467 23.89 -10.50 10.89
CA GLU A 467 25.05 -9.87 10.23
C GLU A 467 26.32 -10.06 11.11
N PRO A 468 27.07 -11.15 10.88
CA PRO A 468 28.27 -11.46 11.65
C PRO A 468 29.35 -10.37 11.60
N ARG A 469 29.38 -9.53 10.56
CA ARG A 469 30.39 -8.45 10.44
C ARG A 469 30.14 -7.31 11.41
N SER A 470 28.89 -7.03 11.74
CA SER A 470 28.49 -6.03 12.73
C SER A 470 28.24 -6.64 14.12
N GLN A 471 28.61 -7.92 14.31
CA GLN A 471 28.38 -8.69 15.52
C GLN A 471 26.90 -8.80 15.92
N GLN A 472 25.99 -8.80 14.93
CA GLN A 472 24.57 -9.04 15.13
C GLN A 472 24.25 -10.50 14.80
N TYR A 473 23.63 -11.20 15.77
CA TYR A 473 23.35 -12.63 15.68
C TYR A 473 21.85 -12.92 15.88
N GLY A 474 21.01 -12.17 15.18
CA GLY A 474 19.57 -12.40 15.14
C GLY A 474 19.18 -13.60 14.26
N ALA A 475 17.87 -13.78 14.05
CA ALA A 475 17.30 -14.81 13.18
C ALA A 475 16.68 -14.26 11.88
N ASP A 476 16.69 -12.94 11.69
CA ASP A 476 16.39 -12.29 10.41
C ASP A 476 14.99 -12.60 9.82
N CYS A 477 14.05 -13.00 10.69
CA CYS A 477 12.74 -13.51 10.28
C CYS A 477 11.82 -12.41 9.74
N PHE A 478 12.02 -11.18 10.21
CA PHE A 478 11.14 -10.04 9.97
C PHE A 478 11.14 -9.55 8.51
N HIS A 479 12.14 -9.89 7.68
CA HIS A 479 12.13 -9.51 6.26
C HIS A 479 10.92 -10.09 5.51
N CYS A 480 10.56 -11.35 5.81
CA CYS A 480 9.39 -12.00 5.23
C CYS A 480 8.19 -11.94 6.18
N HIS A 481 8.42 -12.09 7.48
CA HIS A 481 7.38 -12.19 8.51
C HIS A 481 7.29 -10.94 9.39
N GLY A 482 7.51 -9.75 8.80
CA GLY A 482 7.49 -8.47 9.50
C GLY A 482 6.14 -7.77 9.52
N GLY A 483 6.17 -6.54 10.04
CA GLY A 483 5.05 -5.62 10.03
C GLY A 483 3.87 -6.04 10.91
N SER A 484 2.74 -5.35 10.73
CA SER A 484 1.54 -5.56 11.56
C SER A 484 0.93 -6.95 11.42
N PHE A 485 1.20 -7.67 10.33
CA PHE A 485 0.59 -8.97 10.04
C PHE A 485 1.57 -10.13 10.20
N PHE A 486 2.82 -9.89 10.61
CA PHE A 486 3.87 -10.90 10.60
C PHE A 486 3.97 -11.64 9.25
N SER A 487 3.90 -10.87 8.17
CA SER A 487 3.88 -11.32 6.79
C SER A 487 4.01 -10.11 5.88
N ASP A 488 4.85 -10.21 4.86
CA ASP A 488 4.98 -9.24 3.77
C ASP A 488 3.95 -9.42 2.65
N HIS A 489 3.15 -10.50 2.72
CA HIS A 489 2.13 -10.88 1.74
C HIS A 489 2.69 -11.14 0.33
N GLN A 490 3.97 -11.48 0.22
CA GLN A 490 4.63 -11.83 -1.04
C GLN A 490 4.77 -13.35 -1.20
N PHE A 491 5.61 -13.74 -2.16
CA PHE A 491 5.93 -15.13 -2.47
C PHE A 491 7.44 -15.33 -2.41
N HIS A 492 7.87 -16.23 -1.54
CA HIS A 492 9.28 -16.54 -1.34
C HIS A 492 9.54 -18.02 -1.49
N ASN A 493 10.76 -18.36 -1.89
CA ASN A 493 11.21 -19.74 -1.86
C ASN A 493 11.47 -20.12 -0.40
N ASN A 494 10.77 -21.14 0.09
CA ASN A 494 10.84 -21.56 1.49
C ASN A 494 12.04 -22.48 1.80
N GLY A 495 12.97 -22.66 0.84
CA GLY A 495 14.19 -23.46 1.01
C GLY A 495 13.96 -24.98 1.07
N LEU A 496 12.70 -25.43 1.06
CA LEU A 496 12.38 -26.86 1.02
C LEU A 496 12.61 -27.39 -0.39
N LYS A 497 13.13 -28.62 -0.51
CA LYS A 497 13.24 -29.29 -1.82
C LYS A 497 11.83 -29.39 -2.41
N PRO A 498 11.54 -28.74 -3.55
CA PRO A 498 10.21 -28.82 -4.14
C PRO A 498 9.91 -30.27 -4.48
N SER A 499 8.75 -30.78 -4.08
CA SER A 499 8.30 -32.06 -4.61
C SER A 499 8.14 -31.93 -6.13
N LEU A 500 8.36 -33.00 -6.88
CA LEU A 500 8.19 -32.98 -8.33
C LEU A 500 6.76 -32.56 -8.75
N SER A 501 5.77 -32.78 -7.88
CA SER A 501 4.37 -32.44 -8.11
C SER A 501 3.95 -31.06 -7.58
N ASP A 502 4.77 -30.39 -6.76
CA ASP A 502 4.43 -29.09 -6.19
C ASP A 502 5.51 -28.04 -6.36
N VAL A 503 5.42 -27.34 -7.49
CA VAL A 503 6.32 -26.25 -7.87
C VAL A 503 5.86 -24.86 -7.41
N GLY A 504 4.78 -24.78 -6.62
CA GLY A 504 4.28 -23.53 -6.04
C GLY A 504 3.78 -22.53 -7.09
N LEU A 505 4.12 -21.25 -6.90
CA LEU A 505 3.72 -20.13 -7.76
C LEU A 505 4.03 -20.35 -9.26
N MET A 506 5.08 -21.13 -9.59
CA MET A 506 5.40 -21.49 -10.97
C MET A 506 4.22 -22.16 -11.70
N LYS A 507 3.35 -22.93 -11.01
CA LYS A 507 2.14 -23.51 -11.63
C LYS A 507 1.22 -22.44 -12.22
N VAL A 508 1.21 -21.26 -11.61
CA VAL A 508 0.37 -20.13 -11.98
C VAL A 508 1.07 -19.23 -13.01
N THR A 509 2.38 -18.99 -12.84
CA THR A 509 3.12 -18.01 -13.67
C THR A 509 3.82 -18.61 -14.88
N GLY A 510 4.09 -19.92 -14.87
CA GLY A 510 4.91 -20.61 -15.87
C GLY A 510 6.40 -20.26 -15.84
N LYS A 511 6.86 -19.51 -14.83
CA LYS A 511 8.25 -19.03 -14.75
C LYS A 511 9.09 -19.93 -13.87
N GLU A 512 10.21 -20.44 -14.39
CA GLU A 512 11.15 -21.26 -13.64
C GLU A 512 11.71 -20.54 -12.40
N THR A 513 11.86 -19.21 -12.48
CA THR A 513 12.30 -18.39 -11.34
C THR A 513 11.29 -18.30 -10.19
N ASP A 514 10.05 -18.75 -10.39
CA ASP A 514 9.02 -18.84 -9.34
C ASP A 514 8.88 -20.27 -8.78
N ARG A 515 9.74 -21.20 -9.20
CA ARG A 515 9.72 -22.58 -8.72
C ARG A 515 10.00 -22.63 -7.21
N GLY A 516 9.09 -23.30 -6.50
CA GLY A 516 9.18 -23.46 -5.05
C GLY A 516 8.84 -22.18 -4.25
N LYS A 517 8.33 -21.13 -4.91
CA LYS A 517 7.81 -19.96 -4.21
C LYS A 517 6.38 -20.19 -3.72
N PHE A 518 6.11 -19.82 -2.48
CA PHE A 518 4.78 -19.90 -1.86
C PHE A 518 4.45 -18.60 -1.13
N SER A 519 3.16 -18.34 -0.95
CA SER A 519 2.69 -17.16 -0.21
C SER A 519 3.25 -17.18 1.20
N THR A 520 3.86 -16.08 1.64
CA THR A 520 4.33 -15.90 3.01
C THR A 520 3.13 -15.93 3.97
N PRO A 521 3.00 -16.94 4.84
CA PRO A 521 1.88 -16.98 5.79
C PRO A 521 2.10 -15.95 6.90
N SER A 522 0.98 -15.43 7.43
CA SER A 522 1.01 -14.64 8.67
C SER A 522 1.38 -15.53 9.84
N LEU A 523 2.34 -15.11 10.66
CA LEU A 523 2.65 -15.82 11.92
C LEU A 523 1.67 -15.48 13.06
N ARG A 524 0.68 -14.61 12.83
CA ARG A 524 -0.37 -14.40 13.83
C ARG A 524 -1.12 -15.72 14.04
N ASN A 525 -1.44 -16.03 15.28
CA ASN A 525 -2.12 -17.28 15.66
C ASN A 525 -1.38 -18.57 15.25
N ILE A 526 -0.10 -18.54 14.86
CA ILE A 526 0.62 -19.74 14.39
C ILE A 526 0.61 -20.90 15.42
N ALA A 527 0.59 -20.57 16.71
CA ALA A 527 0.46 -21.54 17.80
C ALA A 527 -0.86 -22.33 17.77
N LEU A 528 -1.86 -21.90 17.00
CA LEU A 528 -3.18 -22.55 16.84
C LEU A 528 -3.34 -23.26 15.50
N THR A 529 -2.36 -23.15 14.59
CA THR A 529 -2.51 -23.57 13.18
C THR A 529 -1.58 -24.69 12.77
N ALA A 530 -1.05 -25.47 13.72
CA ALA A 530 -0.24 -26.65 13.40
C ALA A 530 -1.07 -27.71 12.62
N PRO A 531 -0.44 -28.59 11.81
CA PRO A 531 0.97 -28.56 11.44
C PRO A 531 1.34 -27.39 10.52
#